data_AF-A0A2T2RYX8-F1
#
_entry.id   AF-A0A2T2RYX8-F1
#
_cell.length_a   1.000
_cell.length_b   1.000
_cell.length_c   1.000
_cell.angle_alpha   90.00
_cell.angle_beta   90.00
_cell.angle_gamma   90.00
#
_symmetry.space_group_name_H-M   'P 1'
#
loop_
_entity.id
_entity.type
_entity.pdbx_description
1 polymer ?
#
loop_
_entity_poly.entity_id
_entity_poly.type
_entity_poly.pdbx_seq_one_letter_code
_entity_poly.pdbx_strand_id
1 'polypeptide(L)'
;MPFLALAYQSLDGLSVGDALGERFFGRDAQQRLERRELPAAPWSYTDDTEMALSVVEVLAQYGRIEPDALAQAFARRYTPWRSYGPGAHRLLQAFQQGADWQTESGRLFGGSGSYGNGGAMRVAPVGAYWGQDLAAAREDAERSARVTHSHPEGIAGSIAVAIAAAIATCIGQGERGRQAPFWSQLLAWVPKGETRRGLERAAAIPYERSPPSVAAQLGAGERVSAQDTVPFAIWCAARHLDSYPEAFWATASGLGDRDTTCAIAGGIVAPAAQDLPPGWLAVRESLPALAASERDG
;
A
#
# COMPACT_ATOMS: atom_id res chain seq x y z
N MET A 1 -17.76 6.65 -12.71
CA MET A 1 -17.72 5.54 -11.71
C MET A 1 -17.53 6.11 -10.32
N PRO A 2 -18.51 6.03 -9.40
CA PRO A 2 -18.64 6.97 -8.28
C PRO A 2 -17.49 6.99 -7.25
N PHE A 3 -16.62 5.97 -7.22
CA PHE A 3 -15.52 5.89 -6.25
C PHE A 3 -14.11 5.92 -6.87
N LEU A 4 -14.01 6.17 -8.19
CA LEU A 4 -12.71 6.30 -8.84
C LEU A 4 -11.90 7.49 -8.29
N ALA A 5 -12.58 8.56 -7.87
CA ALA A 5 -11.95 9.70 -7.20
C ALA A 5 -11.23 9.30 -5.90
N LEU A 6 -11.83 8.44 -5.07
CA LEU A 6 -11.20 7.94 -3.83
C LEU A 6 -9.97 7.07 -4.13
N ALA A 7 -10.04 6.27 -5.21
CA ALA A 7 -8.90 5.49 -5.67
C ALA A 7 -7.73 6.40 -6.10
N TYR A 8 -8.02 7.52 -6.78
CA TYR A 8 -6.99 8.52 -7.13
C TYR A 8 -6.42 9.23 -5.90
N GLN A 9 -7.25 9.62 -4.93
CA GLN A 9 -6.77 10.20 -3.67
C GLN A 9 -5.86 9.23 -2.90
N SER A 10 -6.24 7.95 -2.86
CA SER A 10 -5.42 6.89 -2.27
C SER A 10 -4.10 6.71 -3.01
N LEU A 11 -4.12 6.73 -4.34
CA LEU A 11 -2.92 6.68 -5.17
C LEU A 11 -2.00 7.88 -4.93
N ASP A 12 -2.53 9.09 -4.82
CA ASP A 12 -1.73 10.29 -4.53
C ASP A 12 -1.08 10.20 -3.14
N GLY A 13 -1.80 9.69 -2.14
CA GLY A 13 -1.23 9.39 -0.83
C GLY A 13 -0.14 8.33 -0.88
N LEU A 14 -0.45 7.18 -1.47
CA LEU A 14 0.51 6.07 -1.63
C LEU A 14 1.80 6.56 -2.29
N SER A 15 1.68 7.32 -3.37
CA SER A 15 2.83 7.76 -4.17
C SER A 15 3.65 8.88 -3.53
N VAL A 16 3.06 9.71 -2.68
CA VAL A 16 3.83 10.63 -1.83
C VAL A 16 4.54 9.85 -0.72
N GLY A 17 3.86 8.86 -0.12
CA GLY A 17 4.42 8.00 0.92
C GLY A 17 5.65 7.23 0.44
N ASP A 18 5.52 6.56 -0.70
CA ASP A 18 6.61 5.90 -1.45
C ASP A 18 7.76 6.89 -1.68
N ALA A 19 7.51 7.93 -2.49
CA ALA A 19 8.59 8.77 -2.99
C ALA A 19 9.34 9.51 -1.90
N LEU A 20 8.64 9.95 -0.85
CA LEU A 20 9.26 10.60 0.30
C LEU A 20 9.94 9.58 1.22
N GLY A 21 9.33 8.41 1.42
CA GLY A 21 9.89 7.28 2.19
C GLY A 21 11.22 6.80 1.63
N GLU A 22 11.35 6.76 0.30
CA GLU A 22 12.59 6.39 -0.42
C GLU A 22 13.75 7.36 -0.15
N ARG A 23 13.46 8.63 0.18
CA ARG A 23 14.50 9.61 0.59
C ARG A 23 15.03 9.34 2.01
N PHE A 24 14.37 8.41 2.69
CA PHE A 24 14.65 7.73 3.94
C PHE A 24 15.94 6.92 4.07
N PHE A 25 16.57 6.40 3.02
CA PHE A 25 17.52 5.26 3.17
C PHE A 25 18.98 5.63 3.54
N GLY A 26 19.33 6.92 3.58
CA GLY A 26 20.69 7.42 3.85
C GLY A 26 21.18 7.25 5.30
N ARG A 27 22.49 7.45 5.53
CA ARG A 27 23.11 7.34 6.86
C ARG A 27 22.63 8.39 7.87
N ASP A 28 22.21 9.55 7.37
CA ASP A 28 21.69 10.69 8.14
C ASP A 28 20.16 10.64 8.34
N ALA A 29 19.50 9.61 7.80
CA ALA A 29 18.06 9.49 7.76
C ALA A 29 17.40 9.62 9.13
N GLN A 30 17.92 8.91 10.14
CA GLN A 30 17.35 8.95 11.48
C GLN A 30 17.35 10.37 12.05
N GLN A 31 18.46 11.09 11.92
CA GLN A 31 18.58 12.48 12.40
C GLN A 31 17.62 13.41 11.65
N ARG A 32 17.46 13.23 10.34
CA ARG A 32 16.54 14.02 9.53
C ARG A 32 15.08 13.72 9.87
N LEU A 33 14.73 12.46 10.13
CA LEU A 33 13.39 12.06 10.59
C LEU A 33 13.06 12.65 11.96
N GLU A 34 13.99 12.62 12.91
CA GLU A 34 13.84 13.23 14.25
C GLU A 34 13.59 14.75 14.14
N ARG A 35 14.22 15.42 13.17
CA ARG A 35 14.02 16.85 12.88
C ARG A 35 12.85 17.15 11.96
N ARG A 36 12.19 16.12 11.41
CA ARG A 36 11.18 16.23 10.35
C ARG A 36 11.66 17.07 9.16
N GLU A 37 12.93 16.86 8.76
CA GLU A 37 13.59 17.60 7.70
C GLU A 37 13.29 17.01 6.32
N LEU A 38 12.52 17.76 5.52
CA LEU A 38 12.17 17.36 4.16
C LEU A 38 13.40 17.35 3.24
N PRO A 39 13.57 16.31 2.40
CA PRO A 39 14.63 16.24 1.41
C PRO A 39 14.42 17.24 0.28
N ALA A 40 15.51 17.59 -0.41
CA ALA A 40 15.44 18.34 -1.65
C ALA A 40 14.59 17.60 -2.70
N ALA A 41 13.79 18.39 -3.44
CA ALA A 41 13.03 17.95 -4.60
C ALA A 41 13.95 17.64 -5.81
N PRO A 42 13.50 16.84 -6.79
CA PRO A 42 12.25 16.07 -6.77
C PRO A 42 12.37 14.77 -5.96
N TRP A 43 11.23 14.26 -5.47
CA TRP A 43 11.16 12.93 -4.85
C TRP A 43 10.67 11.92 -5.89
N SER A 44 11.56 11.05 -6.37
CA SER A 44 11.21 9.97 -7.29
C SER A 44 10.51 8.83 -6.55
N TYR A 45 9.46 8.29 -7.17
CA TYR A 45 8.73 7.13 -6.66
C TYR A 45 9.40 5.80 -7.10
N THR A 46 9.07 4.68 -6.45
CA THR A 46 9.63 3.34 -6.68
C THR A 46 8.63 2.40 -7.37
N ASP A 47 8.84 1.08 -7.27
CA ASP A 47 7.92 0.07 -7.79
C ASP A 47 6.57 0.08 -7.09
N ASP A 48 6.48 0.55 -5.85
CA ASP A 48 5.24 0.73 -5.10
C ASP A 48 4.21 1.52 -5.91
N THR A 49 4.59 2.75 -6.30
CA THR A 49 3.76 3.62 -7.14
C THR A 49 3.59 3.08 -8.54
N GLU A 50 4.66 2.55 -9.16
CA GLU A 50 4.59 2.05 -10.55
C GLU A 50 3.59 0.88 -10.68
N MET A 51 3.55 -0.01 -9.69
CA MET A 51 2.57 -1.09 -9.62
C MET A 51 1.19 -0.58 -9.20
N ALA A 52 1.08 0.38 -8.27
CA ALA A 52 -0.20 0.97 -7.90
C ALA A 52 -0.89 1.69 -9.08
N LEU A 53 -0.12 2.33 -9.97
CA LEU A 53 -0.64 2.91 -11.20
C LEU A 53 -1.30 1.86 -12.11
N SER A 54 -0.71 0.67 -12.21
CA SER A 54 -1.29 -0.46 -12.97
C SER A 54 -2.62 -0.92 -12.37
N VAL A 55 -2.70 -0.96 -11.03
CA VAL A 55 -3.92 -1.33 -10.30
C VAL A 55 -5.05 -0.34 -10.58
N VAL A 56 -4.76 0.96 -10.45
CA VAL A 56 -5.76 2.02 -10.70
C VAL A 56 -6.18 2.09 -12.16
N GLU A 57 -5.26 1.84 -13.10
CA GLU A 57 -5.57 1.75 -14.53
C GLU A 57 -6.62 0.66 -14.80
N VAL A 58 -6.42 -0.54 -14.25
CA VAL A 58 -7.36 -1.66 -14.41
C VAL A 58 -8.71 -1.36 -13.74
N LEU A 59 -8.71 -0.78 -12.53
CA LEU A 59 -9.96 -0.38 -11.88
C LEU A 59 -10.72 0.66 -12.70
N ALA A 60 -10.05 1.66 -13.24
CA ALA A 60 -10.66 2.70 -14.07
C ALA A 60 -11.30 2.11 -15.34
N GLN A 61 -10.61 1.16 -15.97
CA GLN A 61 -11.05 0.56 -17.24
C GLN A 61 -12.15 -0.50 -17.07
N TYR A 62 -12.04 -1.36 -16.06
CA TYR A 62 -12.89 -2.55 -15.92
C TYR A 62 -13.88 -2.47 -14.76
N GLY A 63 -13.71 -1.49 -13.85
CA GLY A 63 -14.55 -1.32 -12.67
C GLY A 63 -14.34 -2.35 -11.57
N ARG A 64 -13.35 -3.22 -11.74
CA ARG A 64 -12.91 -4.28 -10.82
C ARG A 64 -11.51 -4.74 -11.24
N ILE A 65 -10.89 -5.59 -10.43
CA ILE A 65 -9.62 -6.21 -10.80
C ILE A 65 -9.87 -7.38 -11.75
N GLU A 66 -9.37 -7.21 -12.98
CA GLU A 66 -9.21 -8.26 -13.99
C GLU A 66 -7.75 -8.76 -13.98
N PRO A 67 -7.46 -9.97 -13.44
CA PRO A 67 -6.09 -10.44 -13.25
C PRO A 67 -5.24 -10.48 -14.51
N ASP A 68 -5.81 -10.90 -15.64
CA ASP A 68 -5.09 -10.97 -16.92
C ASP A 68 -4.73 -9.59 -17.44
N ALA A 69 -5.66 -8.63 -17.34
CA ALA A 69 -5.42 -7.24 -17.70
C ALA A 69 -4.39 -6.59 -16.76
N LEU A 70 -4.42 -6.94 -15.46
CA LEU A 70 -3.46 -6.45 -14.48
C LEU A 70 -2.05 -7.01 -14.73
N ALA A 71 -1.91 -8.28 -15.09
CA ALA A 71 -0.62 -8.86 -15.48
C ALA A 71 -0.03 -8.14 -16.71
N GLN A 72 -0.86 -7.85 -17.71
CA GLN A 72 -0.46 -7.07 -18.89
C GLN A 72 -0.09 -5.63 -18.54
N ALA A 73 -0.85 -4.99 -17.63
CA ALA A 73 -0.54 -3.64 -17.15
C ALA A 73 0.81 -3.59 -16.42
N PHE A 74 1.08 -4.55 -15.53
CA PHE A 74 2.38 -4.68 -14.89
C PHE A 74 3.51 -4.90 -15.91
N ALA A 75 3.33 -5.76 -16.90
CA ALA A 75 4.32 -6.01 -17.94
C ALA A 75 4.63 -4.74 -18.77
N ARG A 76 3.59 -4.00 -19.15
CA ARG A 76 3.72 -2.77 -19.95
C ARG A 76 4.41 -1.65 -19.17
N ARG A 77 4.13 -1.54 -17.87
CA ARG A 77 4.65 -0.47 -16.99
C ARG A 77 5.97 -0.81 -16.31
N TYR A 78 6.41 -2.07 -16.40
CA TYR A 78 7.65 -2.53 -15.77
C TYR A 78 8.84 -1.69 -16.21
N THR A 79 9.40 -0.99 -15.22
CA THR A 79 10.52 -0.06 -15.37
C THR A 79 11.70 -0.55 -14.51
N PRO A 80 12.68 -1.29 -15.06
CA PRO A 80 13.64 -2.07 -14.27
C PRO A 80 14.45 -1.30 -13.22
N TRP A 81 14.58 0.01 -13.32
CA TRP A 81 15.35 0.84 -12.39
C TRP A 81 14.52 1.39 -11.21
N ARG A 82 13.24 1.02 -11.07
CA ARG A 82 12.35 1.42 -9.97
C ARG A 82 12.44 0.47 -8.76
N SER A 83 13.63 0.02 -8.39
CA SER A 83 13.87 -0.72 -7.12
C SER A 83 13.13 -2.05 -6.89
N TYR A 84 12.51 -2.65 -7.92
CA TYR A 84 11.84 -3.95 -7.79
C TYR A 84 12.67 -5.04 -7.10
N GLY A 85 11.99 -5.85 -6.27
CA GLY A 85 12.59 -7.06 -5.70
C GLY A 85 12.95 -8.13 -6.77
N PRO A 86 13.91 -9.04 -6.51
CA PRO A 86 14.35 -10.04 -7.49
C PRO A 86 13.24 -10.95 -8.03
N GLY A 87 12.26 -11.29 -7.19
CA GLY A 87 11.09 -12.08 -7.60
C GLY A 87 10.17 -11.31 -8.55
N ALA A 88 9.98 -10.01 -8.30
CA ALA A 88 9.20 -9.13 -9.15
C ALA A 88 9.88 -8.95 -10.52
N HIS A 89 11.19 -8.68 -10.56
CA HIS A 89 11.95 -8.63 -11.81
C HIS A 89 11.71 -9.85 -12.70
N ARG A 90 11.83 -11.06 -12.12
CA ARG A 90 11.61 -12.32 -12.86
C ARG A 90 10.18 -12.42 -13.39
N LEU A 91 9.18 -12.17 -12.56
CA LEU A 91 7.77 -12.26 -12.97
C LEU A 91 7.43 -11.25 -14.06
N LEU A 92 7.79 -9.99 -13.88
CA LEU A 92 7.42 -8.92 -14.81
C LEU A 92 8.09 -9.10 -16.17
N GLN A 93 9.34 -9.58 -16.20
CA GLN A 93 10.00 -9.98 -17.44
C GLN A 93 9.32 -11.18 -18.12
N ALA A 94 8.81 -12.15 -17.35
CA ALA A 94 8.06 -13.28 -17.91
C ALA A 94 6.72 -12.80 -18.49
N PHE A 95 6.02 -11.87 -17.83
CA PHE A 95 4.77 -11.31 -18.36
C PHE A 95 4.99 -10.52 -19.65
N GLN A 96 6.11 -9.80 -19.78
CA GLN A 96 6.50 -9.14 -21.04
C GLN A 96 6.71 -10.14 -22.19
N GLN A 97 7.02 -11.40 -21.88
CA GLN A 97 7.16 -12.50 -22.85
C GLN A 97 5.83 -13.25 -23.07
N GLY A 98 4.72 -12.79 -22.50
CA GLY A 98 3.40 -13.41 -22.63
C GLY A 98 3.20 -14.65 -21.75
N ALA A 99 3.99 -14.81 -20.69
CA ALA A 99 3.82 -15.92 -19.76
C ALA A 99 2.52 -15.81 -18.96
N ASP A 100 1.94 -16.96 -18.64
CA ASP A 100 0.73 -17.12 -17.83
C ASP A 100 1.01 -16.77 -16.36
N TRP A 101 0.28 -15.80 -15.81
CA TRP A 101 0.57 -15.28 -14.47
C TRP A 101 0.29 -16.29 -13.36
N GLN A 102 -0.73 -17.15 -13.55
CA GLN A 102 -1.12 -18.18 -12.60
C GLN A 102 0.05 -19.16 -12.40
N THR A 103 0.63 -19.58 -13.51
CA THR A 103 1.79 -20.47 -13.54
C THR A 103 3.02 -19.81 -12.93
N GLU A 104 3.37 -18.60 -13.38
CA GLU A 104 4.62 -17.94 -12.98
C GLU A 104 4.59 -17.48 -11.52
N SER A 105 3.49 -16.87 -11.07
CA SER A 105 3.33 -16.51 -9.66
C SER A 105 3.32 -17.74 -8.76
N GLY A 106 2.72 -18.85 -9.19
CA GLY A 106 2.70 -20.11 -8.45
C GLY A 106 4.09 -20.72 -8.30
N ARG A 107 4.95 -20.62 -9.32
CA ARG A 107 6.30 -21.23 -9.34
C ARG A 107 7.34 -20.52 -8.49
N LEU A 108 7.10 -19.26 -8.10
CA LEU A 108 8.03 -18.53 -7.25
C LEU A 108 8.36 -19.30 -5.97
N PHE A 109 9.62 -19.17 -5.52
CA PHE A 109 10.13 -19.79 -4.30
C PHE A 109 9.86 -21.30 -4.22
N GLY A 110 10.13 -22.01 -5.32
CA GLY A 110 10.01 -23.47 -5.39
C GLY A 110 8.56 -23.96 -5.34
N GLY A 111 7.60 -23.15 -5.79
CA GLY A 111 6.18 -23.51 -5.81
C GLY A 111 5.38 -23.04 -4.59
N SER A 112 6.02 -22.38 -3.63
CA SER A 112 5.34 -21.86 -2.42
C SER A 112 4.70 -20.49 -2.62
N GLY A 113 5.12 -19.75 -3.66
CA GLY A 113 4.66 -18.39 -3.91
C GLY A 113 5.38 -17.34 -3.06
N SER A 114 5.24 -16.07 -3.44
CA SER A 114 5.81 -14.94 -2.68
C SER A 114 4.92 -14.58 -1.49
N TYR A 115 5.50 -14.56 -0.28
CA TYR A 115 4.90 -13.93 0.92
C TYR A 115 5.31 -12.46 1.09
N GLY A 116 5.96 -11.89 0.08
CA GLY A 116 6.45 -10.51 0.09
C GLY A 116 5.35 -9.46 0.33
N ASN A 117 5.77 -8.27 0.74
CA ASN A 117 4.88 -7.12 0.92
C ASN A 117 4.47 -6.44 -0.39
N GLY A 118 5.04 -6.82 -1.55
CA GLY A 118 4.79 -6.17 -2.83
C GLY A 118 3.35 -6.25 -3.35
N GLY A 119 2.54 -7.21 -2.85
CA GLY A 119 1.09 -7.19 -3.05
C GLY A 119 0.40 -6.09 -2.24
N ALA A 120 0.82 -5.93 -0.98
CA ALA A 120 0.25 -4.97 -0.04
C ALA A 120 0.63 -3.52 -0.36
N MET A 121 1.83 -3.29 -0.87
CA MET A 121 2.35 -1.95 -1.16
C MET A 121 1.52 -1.15 -2.18
N ARG A 122 0.78 -1.85 -3.06
CA ARG A 122 0.08 -1.27 -4.22
C ARG A 122 -1.45 -1.27 -4.13
N VAL A 123 -2.02 -1.85 -3.06
CA VAL A 123 -3.44 -2.27 -3.05
C VAL A 123 -4.38 -1.33 -2.31
N ALA A 124 -3.86 -0.32 -1.58
CA ALA A 124 -4.71 0.67 -0.91
C ALA A 124 -5.76 1.32 -1.84
N PRO A 125 -5.45 1.66 -3.11
CA PRO A 125 -6.45 2.19 -4.04
C PRO A 125 -7.63 1.26 -4.33
N VAL A 126 -7.45 -0.07 -4.24
CA VAL A 126 -8.56 -1.04 -4.38
C VAL A 126 -9.55 -0.87 -3.22
N GLY A 127 -9.03 -0.75 -2.01
CA GLY A 127 -9.85 -0.52 -0.83
C GLY A 127 -10.62 0.80 -0.92
N ALA A 128 -9.93 1.87 -1.28
CA ALA A 128 -10.53 3.19 -1.43
C ALA A 128 -11.61 3.22 -2.52
N TYR A 129 -11.41 2.49 -3.63
CA TYR A 129 -12.38 2.35 -4.70
C TYR A 129 -13.67 1.65 -4.26
N TRP A 130 -13.59 0.60 -3.45
CA TRP A 130 -14.80 -0.13 -3.01
C TRP A 130 -15.48 0.50 -1.80
N GLY A 131 -14.76 1.28 -0.99
CA GLY A 131 -15.31 2.04 0.13
C GLY A 131 -16.11 1.16 1.10
N GLN A 132 -17.43 1.35 1.16
CA GLN A 132 -18.31 0.59 2.05
C GLN A 132 -18.48 -0.89 1.66
N ASP A 133 -18.17 -1.29 0.41
CA ASP A 133 -18.25 -2.69 -0.01
C ASP A 133 -16.98 -3.47 0.33
N LEU A 134 -16.86 -3.85 1.61
CA LEU A 134 -15.70 -4.60 2.12
C LEU A 134 -15.57 -6.00 1.49
N ALA A 135 -16.67 -6.58 1.00
CA ALA A 135 -16.63 -7.89 0.34
C ALA A 135 -15.95 -7.78 -1.03
N ALA A 136 -16.36 -6.80 -1.84
CA ALA A 136 -15.72 -6.51 -3.12
C ALA A 136 -14.27 -6.04 -2.94
N ALA A 137 -13.99 -5.20 -1.93
CA ALA A 137 -12.63 -4.78 -1.58
C ALA A 137 -11.70 -5.98 -1.30
N ARG A 138 -12.17 -6.95 -0.51
CA ARG A 138 -11.43 -8.17 -0.23
C ARG A 138 -11.20 -9.01 -1.48
N GLU A 139 -12.25 -9.22 -2.28
CA GLU A 139 -12.17 -10.05 -3.48
C GLU A 139 -11.17 -9.49 -4.49
N ASP A 140 -11.24 -8.19 -4.78
CA ASP A 140 -10.32 -7.55 -5.71
C ASP A 140 -8.90 -7.43 -5.17
N ALA A 141 -8.73 -7.26 -3.85
CA ALA A 141 -7.41 -7.31 -3.22
C ALA A 141 -6.76 -8.70 -3.37
N GLU A 142 -7.54 -9.77 -3.18
CA GLU A 142 -7.08 -11.14 -3.39
C GLU A 142 -6.72 -11.40 -4.87
N ARG A 143 -7.59 -10.99 -5.80
CA ARG A 143 -7.33 -11.09 -7.25
C ARG A 143 -6.05 -10.34 -7.64
N SER A 144 -5.87 -9.12 -7.15
CA SER A 144 -4.68 -8.29 -7.43
C SER A 144 -3.40 -8.89 -6.85
N ALA A 145 -3.47 -9.43 -5.64
CA ALA A 145 -2.32 -10.06 -4.98
C ALA A 145 -1.85 -11.30 -5.75
N ARG A 146 -2.77 -12.20 -6.11
CA ARG A 146 -2.49 -13.49 -6.76
C ARG A 146 -1.71 -13.38 -8.07
N VAL A 147 -1.77 -12.24 -8.76
CA VAL A 147 -0.99 -11.98 -9.98
C VAL A 147 0.52 -12.08 -9.73
N THR A 148 1.01 -11.72 -8.53
CA THR A 148 2.45 -11.79 -8.21
C THR A 148 2.80 -12.46 -6.88
N HIS A 149 1.81 -12.62 -6.00
CA HIS A 149 1.95 -13.14 -4.64
C HIS A 149 0.87 -14.20 -4.40
N SER A 150 1.21 -15.45 -4.68
CA SER A 150 0.32 -16.61 -4.51
C SER A 150 0.37 -17.22 -3.09
N HIS A 151 1.33 -16.82 -2.26
CA HIS A 151 1.44 -17.32 -0.89
C HIS A 151 0.33 -16.71 0.00
N PRO A 152 -0.31 -17.50 0.90
CA PRO A 152 -1.40 -17.02 1.75
C PRO A 152 -1.08 -15.76 2.55
N GLU A 153 0.14 -15.62 3.06
CA GLU A 153 0.57 -14.42 3.82
C GLU A 153 0.65 -13.15 2.95
N GLY A 154 1.16 -13.24 1.71
CA GLY A 154 1.19 -12.10 0.79
C GLY A 154 -0.22 -11.63 0.39
N ILE A 155 -1.12 -12.60 0.21
CA ILE A 155 -2.55 -12.34 -0.03
C ILE A 155 -3.19 -11.71 1.21
N ALA A 156 -2.95 -12.25 2.41
CA ALA A 156 -3.51 -11.73 3.65
C ALA A 156 -3.06 -10.29 3.93
N GLY A 157 -1.80 -9.96 3.66
CA GLY A 157 -1.30 -8.58 3.75
C GLY A 157 -2.00 -7.63 2.79
N SER A 158 -2.23 -8.08 1.55
CA SER A 158 -2.93 -7.27 0.55
C SER A 158 -4.40 -7.03 0.93
N ILE A 159 -5.09 -8.06 1.40
CA ILE A 159 -6.46 -7.95 1.92
C ILE A 159 -6.49 -6.97 3.10
N ALA A 160 -5.54 -7.07 4.03
CA ALA A 160 -5.51 -6.19 5.20
C ALA A 160 -5.37 -4.71 4.82
N VAL A 161 -4.47 -4.38 3.89
CA VAL A 161 -4.28 -2.99 3.43
C VAL A 161 -5.52 -2.47 2.70
N ALA A 162 -6.12 -3.26 1.80
CA ALA A 162 -7.34 -2.85 1.10
C ALA A 162 -8.50 -2.63 2.07
N ILE A 163 -8.73 -3.53 3.02
CA ILE A 163 -9.79 -3.37 4.01
C ILE A 163 -9.53 -2.15 4.92
N ALA A 164 -8.28 -1.91 5.32
CA ALA A 164 -7.93 -0.72 6.10
C ALA A 164 -8.24 0.58 5.34
N ALA A 165 -7.90 0.66 4.05
CA ALA A 165 -8.19 1.81 3.20
C ALA A 165 -9.71 2.01 2.99
N ALA A 166 -10.45 0.91 2.81
CA ALA A 166 -11.91 0.92 2.66
C ALA A 166 -12.63 1.41 3.94
N ILE A 167 -12.15 1.01 5.12
CA ILE A 167 -12.69 1.51 6.40
C ILE A 167 -12.32 2.99 6.59
N ALA A 168 -11.11 3.39 6.20
CA ALA A 168 -10.62 4.76 6.36
C ALA A 168 -11.48 5.76 5.55
N THR A 169 -11.86 5.45 4.31
CA THR A 169 -12.73 6.33 3.50
C THR A 169 -14.08 6.58 4.19
N CYS A 170 -14.69 5.55 4.77
CA CYS A 170 -15.97 5.68 5.48
C CYS A 170 -15.86 6.64 6.68
N ILE A 171 -14.75 6.55 7.44
CA ILE A 171 -14.48 7.45 8.58
C ILE A 171 -14.30 8.91 8.11
N GLY A 172 -13.57 9.13 7.02
CA GLY A 172 -13.33 10.46 6.45
C GLY A 172 -14.61 11.18 6.01
N GLN A 173 -15.60 10.43 5.51
CA GLN A 173 -16.88 10.94 5.02
C GLN A 173 -17.90 11.31 6.11
N GLY A 174 -17.51 11.33 7.39
CA GLY A 174 -18.36 11.82 8.47
C GLY A 174 -19.06 10.75 9.29
N GLU A 175 -18.74 9.46 9.10
CA GLU A 175 -19.05 8.40 10.07
C GLU A 175 -18.11 8.48 11.30
N ARG A 176 -17.91 9.71 11.81
CA ARG A 176 -17.03 10.02 12.94
C ARG A 176 -17.66 9.49 14.22
N GLY A 177 -16.97 8.57 14.87
CA GLY A 177 -17.35 8.08 16.21
C GLY A 177 -16.72 6.78 16.65
N ARG A 178 -15.86 6.15 15.84
CA ARG A 178 -15.55 4.75 16.03
C ARG A 178 -14.16 4.36 15.49
N GLN A 179 -13.08 4.85 16.14
CA GLN A 179 -11.79 4.13 16.09
C GLN A 179 -11.93 2.71 16.69
N ALA A 180 -12.84 2.53 17.66
CA ALA A 180 -13.08 1.27 18.36
C ALA A 180 -13.47 0.06 17.45
N PRO A 181 -14.21 0.21 16.33
CA PRO A 181 -14.40 -0.88 15.38
C PRO A 181 -13.43 -0.91 14.19
N PHE A 182 -12.41 -0.04 14.09
CA PHE A 182 -11.45 -0.13 12.97
C PHE A 182 -10.78 -1.51 12.95
N TRP A 183 -10.15 -1.88 14.08
CA TRP A 183 -9.44 -3.14 14.20
C TRP A 183 -10.36 -4.36 14.18
N SER A 184 -11.53 -4.29 14.83
CA SER A 184 -12.45 -5.44 14.86
C SER A 184 -13.07 -5.70 13.48
N GLN A 185 -13.39 -4.65 12.71
CA GLN A 185 -13.82 -4.79 11.32
C GLN A 185 -12.68 -5.33 10.46
N LEU A 186 -11.49 -4.74 10.53
CA LEU A 186 -10.33 -5.21 9.77
C LEU A 186 -10.04 -6.70 10.02
N LEU A 187 -9.93 -7.11 11.29
CA LEU A 187 -9.61 -8.48 11.67
C LEU A 187 -10.70 -9.51 11.30
N ALA A 188 -11.94 -9.06 11.06
CA ALA A 188 -13.02 -9.93 10.57
C ALA A 188 -12.78 -10.40 9.12
N TRP A 189 -12.09 -9.58 8.31
CA TRP A 189 -11.88 -9.85 6.88
C TRP A 189 -10.53 -10.51 6.57
N VAL A 190 -9.53 -10.39 7.44
CA VAL A 190 -8.19 -10.92 7.20
C VAL A 190 -8.12 -12.43 7.50
N PRO A 191 -7.67 -13.28 6.55
CA PRO A 191 -7.48 -14.72 6.78
C PRO A 191 -6.56 -15.04 7.96
N LYS A 192 -6.71 -16.21 8.57
CA LYS A 192 -5.81 -16.67 9.63
C LYS A 192 -4.40 -16.90 9.07
N GLY A 193 -3.37 -16.44 9.80
CA GLY A 193 -1.97 -16.50 9.37
C GLY A 193 -1.05 -15.69 10.29
N GLU A 194 0.24 -15.63 9.99
CA GLU A 194 1.21 -14.76 10.70
C GLU A 194 0.88 -13.28 10.55
N THR A 195 0.45 -12.85 9.36
CA THR A 195 0.06 -11.46 9.09
C THR A 195 -1.10 -11.05 9.98
N ARG A 196 -2.13 -11.90 10.12
CA ARG A 196 -3.25 -11.65 11.04
C ARG A 196 -2.81 -11.62 12.50
N ARG A 197 -1.94 -12.54 12.94
CA ARG A 197 -1.35 -12.48 14.30
C ARG A 197 -0.62 -11.17 14.54
N GLY A 198 0.12 -10.70 13.53
CA GLY A 198 0.76 -9.38 13.55
C GLY A 198 -0.25 -8.25 13.77
N LEU A 199 -1.37 -8.26 13.04
CA LEU A 199 -2.45 -7.28 13.17
C LEU A 199 -3.17 -7.37 14.52
N GLU A 200 -3.38 -8.57 15.06
CA GLU A 200 -3.94 -8.77 16.41
C GLU A 200 -3.03 -8.16 17.49
N ARG A 201 -1.71 -8.34 17.36
CA ARG A 201 -0.75 -7.66 18.24
C ARG A 201 -0.78 -6.15 18.05
N ALA A 202 -0.81 -5.67 16.80
CA ALA A 202 -0.89 -4.24 16.49
C ALA A 202 -2.12 -3.59 17.14
N ALA A 203 -3.29 -4.22 17.04
CA ALA A 203 -4.54 -3.76 17.65
C ALA A 203 -4.48 -3.65 19.19
N ALA A 204 -3.61 -4.44 19.83
CA ALA A 204 -3.42 -4.43 21.28
C ALA A 204 -2.39 -3.39 21.76
N ILE A 205 -1.65 -2.74 20.86
CA ILE A 205 -0.61 -1.76 21.21
C ILE A 205 -1.25 -0.36 21.33
N PRO A 206 -1.16 0.29 22.51
CA PRO A 206 -1.71 1.64 22.72
C PRO A 206 -1.04 2.69 21.84
N TYR A 207 -1.82 3.68 21.36
CA TYR A 207 -1.32 4.73 20.47
C TYR A 207 -0.35 5.72 21.14
N GLU A 208 -0.24 5.71 22.47
CA GLU A 208 0.76 6.48 23.22
C GLU A 208 2.18 5.92 23.05
N ARG A 209 2.33 4.68 22.58
CA ARG A 209 3.65 4.10 22.30
C ARG A 209 4.33 4.84 21.16
N SER A 210 5.66 4.94 21.24
CA SER A 210 6.45 5.54 20.17
C SER A 210 6.48 4.61 18.95
N PRO A 211 6.31 5.12 17.72
CA PRO A 211 6.36 4.28 16.52
C PRO A 211 7.63 3.43 16.39
N PRO A 212 8.86 3.92 16.70
CA PRO A 212 10.06 3.09 16.68
C PRO A 212 9.98 1.88 17.63
N SER A 213 9.35 2.02 18.80
CA SER A 213 9.14 0.91 19.73
C SER A 213 8.12 -0.10 19.21
N VAL A 214 7.14 0.34 18.42
CA VAL A 214 6.13 -0.53 17.79
C VAL A 214 6.75 -1.27 16.61
N ALA A 215 7.52 -0.58 15.75
CA ALA A 215 8.31 -1.16 14.68
C ALA A 215 9.23 -2.28 15.21
N ALA A 216 9.97 -2.03 16.30
CA ALA A 216 10.82 -3.05 16.92
C ALA A 216 10.06 -4.32 17.41
N GLN A 217 8.75 -4.22 17.66
CA GLN A 217 7.92 -5.35 18.11
C GLN A 217 7.24 -6.08 16.95
N LEU A 218 6.80 -5.34 15.92
CA LEU A 218 5.99 -5.87 14.83
C LEU A 218 6.81 -6.19 13.56
N GLY A 219 7.95 -5.53 13.39
CA GLY A 219 8.67 -5.38 12.12
C GLY A 219 8.29 -4.07 11.42
N ALA A 220 9.22 -3.53 10.62
CA ALA A 220 8.99 -2.40 9.72
C ALA A 220 9.41 -2.74 8.28
N GLY A 221 9.32 -4.02 7.90
CA GLY A 221 9.57 -4.51 6.55
C GLY A 221 11.02 -4.88 6.24
N GLU A 222 11.93 -4.95 7.22
CA GLU A 222 13.32 -5.38 7.00
C GLU A 222 13.43 -6.77 6.34
N ARG A 223 12.41 -7.63 6.51
CA ARG A 223 12.33 -8.96 5.89
C ARG A 223 11.58 -8.96 4.56
N VAL A 224 11.14 -7.81 4.07
CA VAL A 224 10.39 -7.62 2.81
C VAL A 224 9.21 -8.59 2.72
N SER A 225 8.49 -8.77 3.84
CA SER A 225 7.39 -9.74 3.98
C SER A 225 6.12 -9.07 4.48
N ALA A 226 4.96 -9.58 4.08
CA ALA A 226 3.67 -9.03 4.48
C ALA A 226 3.53 -8.95 6.01
N GLN A 227 3.86 -10.04 6.72
CA GLN A 227 3.75 -10.13 8.18
C GLN A 227 4.69 -9.21 8.96
N ASP A 228 5.77 -8.76 8.32
CA ASP A 228 6.80 -7.86 8.89
C ASP A 228 6.57 -6.39 8.54
N THR A 229 5.65 -6.10 7.62
CA THR A 229 5.46 -4.76 7.05
C THR A 229 4.07 -4.22 7.39
N VAL A 230 3.04 -5.01 7.08
CA VAL A 230 1.63 -4.58 7.08
C VAL A 230 1.13 -4.23 8.49
N PRO A 231 1.44 -4.99 9.56
CA PRO A 231 0.94 -4.66 10.89
C PRO A 231 1.37 -3.28 11.40
N PHE A 232 2.65 -2.92 11.20
CA PHE A 232 3.18 -1.63 11.64
C PHE A 232 2.61 -0.48 10.80
N ALA A 233 2.60 -0.62 9.47
CA ALA A 233 2.05 0.40 8.58
C ALA A 233 0.57 0.70 8.88
N ILE A 234 -0.25 -0.33 9.09
CA ILE A 234 -1.67 -0.16 9.46
C ILE A 234 -1.81 0.46 10.85
N TRP A 235 -0.94 0.12 11.80
CA TRP A 235 -0.96 0.75 13.13
C TRP A 235 -0.72 2.25 13.06
N CYS A 236 0.29 2.67 12.29
CA CYS A 236 0.58 4.09 12.06
C CYS A 236 -0.57 4.80 11.34
N ALA A 237 -1.16 4.18 10.33
CA ALA A 237 -2.32 4.73 9.61
C ALA A 237 -3.53 4.90 10.55
N ALA A 238 -3.89 3.86 11.30
CA ALA A 238 -5.04 3.87 12.20
C ALA A 238 -4.93 4.92 13.31
N ARG A 239 -3.70 5.21 13.76
CA ARG A 239 -3.40 6.28 14.73
C ARG A 239 -3.65 7.69 14.18
N HIS A 240 -3.53 7.88 12.87
CA HIS A 240 -3.43 9.20 12.22
C HIS A 240 -4.34 9.32 10.99
N LEU A 241 -5.53 8.70 11.01
CA LEU A 241 -6.48 8.74 9.89
C LEU A 241 -6.94 10.15 9.51
N ASP A 242 -6.80 11.11 10.41
CA ASP A 242 -7.15 12.52 10.24
C ASP A 242 -5.97 13.41 9.83
N SER A 243 -4.74 12.89 9.80
CA SER A 243 -3.54 13.68 9.53
C SER A 243 -2.50 12.89 8.74
N TYR A 244 -2.48 13.14 7.44
CA TYR A 244 -1.49 12.54 6.54
C TYR A 244 -0.03 12.83 6.93
N PRO A 245 0.38 14.07 7.27
CA PRO A 245 1.77 14.33 7.67
C PRO A 245 2.19 13.56 8.92
N GLU A 246 1.31 13.47 9.92
CA GLU A 246 1.61 12.73 11.15
C GLU A 246 1.69 11.22 10.87
N ALA A 247 0.81 10.68 10.03
CA ALA A 247 0.89 9.29 9.58
C ALA A 247 2.24 8.99 8.89
N PHE A 248 2.67 9.87 7.98
CA PHE A 248 3.97 9.73 7.31
C PHE A 248 5.13 9.73 8.31
N TRP A 249 5.25 10.78 9.14
CA TRP A 249 6.39 10.90 10.06
C TRP A 249 6.43 9.77 11.09
N ALA A 250 5.26 9.35 11.59
CA ALA A 250 5.17 8.20 12.49
C ALA A 250 5.67 6.93 11.81
N THR A 251 5.22 6.67 10.58
CA THR A 251 5.59 5.47 9.82
C THR A 251 7.08 5.45 9.49
N ALA A 252 7.60 6.53 8.89
CA ALA A 252 8.99 6.63 8.48
C ALA A 252 9.98 6.52 9.67
N SER A 253 9.57 6.95 10.87
CA SER A 253 10.40 6.80 12.09
C SER A 253 10.61 5.35 12.52
N GLY A 254 9.79 4.41 12.02
CA GLY A 254 9.98 2.98 12.22
C GLY A 254 11.20 2.40 11.48
N LEU A 255 11.79 3.17 10.56
CA LEU A 255 12.86 2.72 9.66
C LEU A 255 12.43 1.49 8.84
N GLY A 256 13.36 0.57 8.57
CA GLY A 256 13.11 -0.58 7.71
C GLY A 256 12.83 -0.20 6.25
N ASP A 257 11.75 -0.78 5.72
CA ASP A 257 11.25 -0.66 4.36
C ASP A 257 10.34 0.57 4.24
N ARG A 258 10.97 1.75 4.26
CA ARG A 258 10.29 3.04 4.50
C ARG A 258 9.42 3.49 3.35
N ASP A 259 9.88 3.34 2.12
CA ASP A 259 9.07 3.54 0.91
C ASP A 259 7.79 2.69 1.01
N THR A 260 7.91 1.38 1.24
CA THR A 260 6.76 0.47 1.31
C THR A 260 5.82 0.76 2.47
N THR A 261 6.35 0.89 3.69
CA THR A 261 5.51 1.16 4.87
C THR A 261 4.79 2.50 4.75
N CYS A 262 5.48 3.54 4.25
CA CYS A 262 4.88 4.86 4.04
C CYS A 262 3.90 4.87 2.86
N ALA A 263 4.13 4.09 1.80
CA ALA A 263 3.19 3.92 0.69
C ALA A 263 1.86 3.30 1.18
N ILE A 264 1.95 2.24 1.99
CA ILE A 264 0.78 1.60 2.61
C ILE A 264 0.03 2.59 3.51
N ALA A 265 0.74 3.22 4.46
CA ALA A 265 0.11 4.13 5.41
C ALA A 265 -0.50 5.36 4.70
N GLY A 266 0.23 5.94 3.74
CA GLY A 266 -0.21 7.08 2.96
C GLY A 266 -1.44 6.76 2.12
N GLY A 267 -1.47 5.60 1.47
CA GLY A 267 -2.61 5.16 0.66
C GLY A 267 -3.87 4.90 1.49
N ILE A 268 -3.74 4.46 2.74
CA ILE A 268 -4.86 4.29 3.67
C ILE A 268 -5.38 5.64 4.17
N VAL A 269 -4.48 6.55 4.54
CA VAL A 269 -4.85 7.80 5.23
C VAL A 269 -5.34 8.87 4.26
N ALA A 270 -4.78 8.99 3.06
CA ALA A 270 -5.08 10.11 2.17
C ALA A 270 -6.56 10.30 1.82
N PRO A 271 -7.36 9.24 1.55
CA PRO A 271 -8.80 9.41 1.31
C PRO A 271 -9.62 9.79 2.56
N ALA A 272 -9.08 9.57 3.74
CA ALA A 272 -9.74 9.87 5.03
C ALA A 272 -9.35 11.24 5.58
N ALA A 273 -8.11 11.64 5.33
CA ALA A 273 -7.58 12.95 5.67
C ALA A 273 -8.14 14.01 4.72
N GLN A 274 -8.42 15.20 5.25
CA GLN A 274 -9.11 16.23 4.48
C GLN A 274 -8.29 16.79 3.31
N ASP A 275 -6.95 16.76 3.36
CA ASP A 275 -6.10 17.05 2.19
C ASP A 275 -4.65 16.56 2.40
N LEU A 276 -4.01 16.11 1.32
CA LEU A 276 -2.56 15.91 1.22
C LEU A 276 -1.84 17.27 1.23
N PRO A 277 -0.67 17.43 1.88
CA PRO A 277 0.06 18.69 1.84
C PRO A 277 0.39 19.08 0.38
N PRO A 278 -0.13 20.20 -0.16
CA PRO A 278 0.03 20.54 -1.58
C PRO A 278 1.50 20.63 -2.00
N GLY A 279 2.36 21.11 -1.08
CA GLY A 279 3.80 21.20 -1.30
C GLY A 279 4.50 19.85 -1.42
N TRP A 280 3.95 18.77 -0.84
CA TRP A 280 4.52 17.43 -0.95
C TRP A 280 4.15 16.78 -2.28
N LEU A 281 2.88 16.91 -2.67
CA LEU A 281 2.39 16.39 -3.95
C LEU A 281 3.11 17.05 -5.14
N ALA A 282 3.40 18.35 -5.04
CA ALA A 282 4.06 19.13 -6.09
C ALA A 282 5.54 18.80 -6.30
N VAL A 283 6.26 18.35 -5.25
CA VAL A 283 7.70 18.01 -5.34
C VAL A 283 7.94 16.53 -5.60
N ARG A 284 6.94 15.69 -5.36
CA ARG A 284 6.89 14.30 -5.77
C ARG A 284 6.85 14.22 -7.30
N GLU A 285 7.64 13.33 -7.87
CA GLU A 285 7.70 13.07 -9.33
C GLU A 285 6.30 12.92 -9.94
N SER A 286 5.99 13.69 -10.98
CA SER A 286 4.66 13.67 -11.58
C SER A 286 4.28 12.27 -12.09
N LEU A 287 3.07 11.83 -11.75
CA LEU A 287 2.55 10.56 -12.28
C LEU A 287 2.28 10.70 -13.77
N PRO A 288 2.54 9.65 -14.56
CA PRO A 288 2.07 9.60 -15.93
C PRO A 288 0.54 9.67 -15.96
N ALA A 289 0.00 10.32 -17.00
CA ALA A 289 -1.44 10.36 -17.20
C ALA A 289 -1.99 8.94 -17.29
N LEU A 290 -2.89 8.57 -16.38
CA LEU A 290 -3.73 7.40 -16.54
C LEU A 290 -4.73 7.75 -17.65
N ALA A 291 -4.88 6.87 -18.65
CA ALA A 291 -5.71 7.14 -19.81
C ALA A 291 -7.08 7.69 -19.36
N ALA A 292 -7.41 8.87 -19.88
CA ALA A 292 -8.50 9.68 -19.37
C ALA A 292 -9.86 8.99 -19.57
N SER A 293 -10.48 8.59 -18.48
CA SER A 293 -11.91 8.78 -18.29
C SER A 293 -12.14 9.37 -16.91
N GLU A 294 -12.46 10.67 -16.90
CA GLU A 294 -13.09 11.40 -15.79
C GLU A 294 -12.22 11.69 -14.56
N ARG A 295 -11.20 12.57 -14.70
CA ARG A 295 -10.70 13.36 -13.56
C ARG A 295 -11.53 14.64 -13.30
N ASP A 296 -12.40 15.00 -14.23
CA ASP A 296 -13.26 16.19 -14.19
C ASP A 296 -14.73 15.77 -14.43
N GLY A 297 -15.38 15.22 -13.41
CA GLY A 297 -16.81 14.87 -13.43
C GLY A 297 -17.43 15.01 -12.05
#